data_AF-A0A9D6YZJ7-F1
#
_entry.id   AF-A0A9D6YZJ7-F1
#
_cell.length_a   1.000
_cell.length_b   1.000
_cell.length_c   1.000
_cell.angle_alpha   90.00
_cell.angle_beta   90.00
_cell.angle_gamma   90.00
#
_symmetry.space_group_name_H-M   'P 1'
#
loop_
_entity.id
_entity.type
_entity.pdbx_description
1 polymer ?
#
loop_
_entity_poly.entity_id
_entity_poly.type
_entity_poly.pdbx_seq_one_letter_code
_entity_poly.pdbx_strand_id
1 'polypeptide(L)'
;MTSSGNSTQRSHILIVEDSLTQSMLLQHLLEAQGYKVTAAASGTQALEALAAFKPALIISDIVMPEMDGFELSRRVKSDKNLRDIPVILLTALSDSEDVIRGMEALVDFYLTKPYDEDFLLSKVEAVMAGPVEENHNLGLQKLKISLWGKNHEVSIIPELSLGLLASTYENAIQINRQLHKEIAERKRVEEELRVTVKRLKEMESIIEISPAVAFVRRAEENWPIEFVSDNVLQFDYESEDLLAGQIKYIDIIHPEDRERVLAEVGKYSQDKDTEEFSQEYRINTGYGDVRWVDDRTFVRRNSKGVVTHYQGIILDVTERKLGP
;
A
#
# COMPACT_ATOMS: atom_id res chain seq x y z
N MET A 1 -7.75 60.40 12.42
CA MET A 1 -8.62 59.30 12.89
C MET A 1 -7.75 58.05 12.95
N THR A 2 -7.34 57.71 14.16
CA THR A 2 -6.53 56.54 14.51
C THR A 2 -7.43 55.33 14.68
N SER A 3 -7.13 54.22 13.99
CA SER A 3 -7.73 52.91 14.23
C SER A 3 -6.62 51.88 14.27
N SER A 4 -6.17 51.60 15.50
CA SER A 4 -5.14 50.64 15.86
C SER A 4 -5.57 49.22 15.47
N GLY A 5 -4.88 48.61 14.51
CA GLY A 5 -4.95 47.17 14.25
C GLY A 5 -4.14 46.44 15.31
N ASN A 6 -4.79 45.98 16.37
CA ASN A 6 -4.16 45.13 17.37
C ASN A 6 -3.97 43.73 16.76
N SER A 7 -2.77 43.41 16.27
CA SER A 7 -2.43 42.07 15.81
C SER A 7 -2.35 41.14 17.03
N THR A 8 -3.48 40.52 17.39
CA THR A 8 -3.51 39.47 18.41
C THR A 8 -2.81 38.24 17.84
N GLN A 9 -1.50 38.14 18.07
CA GLN A 9 -0.77 36.90 17.84
C GLN A 9 -1.44 35.81 18.71
N ARG A 10 -2.05 34.79 18.09
CA ARG A 10 -2.65 33.67 18.83
C ARG A 10 -1.57 33.01 19.70
N SER A 11 -2.01 32.41 20.80
CA SER A 11 -1.15 31.85 21.85
C SER A 11 -0.16 30.80 21.35
N HIS A 12 0.92 30.56 22.11
CA HIS A 12 2.02 29.67 21.73
C HIS A 12 1.72 28.21 22.13
N ILE A 13 1.78 27.28 21.19
CA ILE A 13 1.60 25.83 21.38
C ILE A 13 2.97 25.13 21.34
N LEU A 14 3.20 24.18 22.25
CA LEU A 14 4.33 23.25 22.21
C LEU A 14 3.86 21.91 21.66
N ILE A 15 4.43 21.47 20.54
CA ILE A 15 4.27 20.11 20.01
C ILE A 15 5.43 19.26 20.52
N VAL A 16 5.16 18.03 20.92
CA VAL A 16 6.17 17.02 21.27
C VAL A 16 5.93 15.77 20.45
N GLU A 17 6.78 15.52 19.45
CA GLU A 17 6.59 14.47 18.44
C GLU A 17 7.97 14.08 17.89
N ASP A 18 8.35 12.81 18.02
CA ASP A 18 9.67 12.30 17.62
C ASP A 18 9.76 12.04 16.11
N SER A 19 8.62 11.84 15.44
CA SER A 19 8.56 11.75 13.99
C SER A 19 8.63 13.14 13.34
N LEU A 20 9.74 13.43 12.65
CA LEU A 20 9.92 14.70 11.93
C LEU A 20 8.75 15.02 10.99
N THR A 21 8.25 14.02 10.25
CA THR A 21 7.15 14.19 9.30
C THR A 21 5.84 14.55 9.99
N GLN A 22 5.51 13.87 11.10
CA GLN A 22 4.27 14.17 11.85
C GLN A 22 4.37 15.52 12.57
N SER A 23 5.55 15.84 13.11
CA SER A 23 5.84 17.12 13.74
C SER A 23 5.67 18.28 12.76
N MET A 24 6.20 18.15 11.54
CA MET A 24 6.03 19.14 10.47
C MET A 24 4.57 19.30 10.03
N LEU A 25 3.82 18.20 9.92
CA LEU A 25 2.39 18.24 9.57
C LEU A 25 1.59 18.99 10.64
N LEU A 26 1.75 18.60 11.92
CA LEU A 26 1.08 19.26 13.05
C LEU A 26 1.45 20.74 13.14
N GLN A 27 2.73 21.06 12.96
CA GLN A 27 3.20 22.44 12.95
C GLN A 27 2.53 23.24 11.83
N HIS A 28 2.51 22.72 10.61
CA HIS A 28 1.87 23.37 9.48
C HIS A 28 0.38 23.62 9.71
N LEU A 29 -0.34 22.60 10.20
CA LEU A 29 -1.77 22.67 10.48
C LEU A 29 -2.10 23.76 11.51
N LEU A 30 -1.34 23.83 12.61
CA LEU A 30 -1.57 24.81 13.68
C LEU A 30 -1.11 26.23 13.30
N GLU A 31 0.01 26.36 12.58
CA GLU A 31 0.49 27.64 12.07
C GLU A 31 -0.46 28.21 11.02
N ALA A 32 -1.09 27.37 10.19
CA ALA A 32 -2.15 27.78 9.26
C ALA A 32 -3.36 28.40 9.99
N GLN A 33 -3.62 27.97 11.22
CA GLN A 33 -4.63 28.56 12.11
C GLN A 33 -4.10 29.79 12.89
N GLY A 34 -2.89 30.25 12.61
CA GLY A 34 -2.29 31.47 13.17
C GLY A 34 -1.65 31.31 14.55
N TYR A 35 -1.55 30.07 15.08
CA TYR A 35 -0.84 29.82 16.33
C TYR A 35 0.68 29.93 16.15
N LYS A 36 1.39 30.40 17.17
CA LYS A 36 2.84 30.24 17.23
C LYS A 36 3.14 28.83 17.72
N VAL A 37 4.04 28.11 17.04
CA VAL A 37 4.34 26.71 17.37
C VAL A 37 5.83 26.53 17.64
N THR A 38 6.15 25.75 18.67
CA THR A 38 7.50 25.19 18.87
C THR A 38 7.38 23.67 18.91
N ALA A 39 8.25 22.98 18.19
CA ALA A 39 8.34 21.52 18.20
C ALA A 39 9.52 21.05 19.06
N ALA A 40 9.31 20.00 19.84
CA ALA A 40 10.32 19.24 20.56
C ALA A 40 10.28 17.78 20.07
N ALA A 41 11.45 17.16 19.89
CA ALA A 41 11.54 15.80 19.37
C ALA A 41 11.52 14.70 20.45
N SER A 42 11.45 15.10 21.74
CA SER A 42 11.37 14.16 22.86
C SER A 42 10.80 14.84 24.10
N GLY A 43 10.33 14.03 25.08
CA GLY A 43 9.89 14.54 26.37
C GLY A 43 10.96 15.34 27.12
N THR A 44 12.24 14.95 27.00
CA THR A 44 13.36 15.69 27.58
C THR A 44 13.51 17.09 26.97
N GLN A 45 13.50 17.19 25.64
CA GLN A 45 13.54 18.48 24.94
C GLN A 45 12.32 19.35 25.26
N ALA A 46 11.15 18.72 25.46
CA ALA A 46 9.94 19.43 25.86
C ALA A 46 10.10 20.07 27.26
N LEU A 47 10.67 19.35 28.23
CA LEU A 47 10.92 19.91 29.56
C LEU A 47 11.95 21.05 29.53
N GLU A 48 13.00 20.94 28.70
CA GLU A 48 13.95 22.03 28.48
C GLU A 48 13.26 23.27 27.87
N ALA A 49 12.39 23.07 26.89
CA ALA A 49 11.58 24.13 26.29
C ALA A 49 10.63 24.79 27.31
N LEU A 50 9.99 24.00 28.18
CA LEU A 50 9.10 24.47 29.25
C LEU A 50 9.82 25.29 30.33
N ALA A 51 11.14 25.09 30.49
CA ALA A 51 11.96 25.95 31.34
C ALA A 51 12.22 27.33 30.70
N ALA A 52 12.24 27.40 29.36
CA ALA A 52 12.50 28.64 28.62
C ALA A 52 11.24 29.49 28.37
N PHE A 53 10.08 28.86 28.12
CA PHE A 53 8.82 29.57 27.92
C PHE A 53 7.61 28.74 28.39
N LYS A 54 6.51 29.41 28.73
CA LYS A 54 5.25 28.75 29.08
C LYS A 54 4.28 28.76 27.89
N PRO A 55 4.04 27.61 27.23
CA PRO A 55 3.01 27.52 26.19
C PRO A 55 1.61 27.63 26.81
N ALA A 56 0.63 27.99 25.99
CA ALA A 56 -0.78 27.95 26.34
C ALA A 56 -1.38 26.55 26.20
N LEU A 57 -0.72 25.65 25.45
CA LEU A 57 -1.14 24.27 25.24
C LEU A 57 0.07 23.40 24.89
N ILE A 58 0.08 22.17 25.40
CA ILE A 58 1.02 21.12 24.99
C ILE A 58 0.25 20.06 24.21
N ILE A 59 0.73 19.71 23.02
CA ILE A 59 0.24 18.58 22.23
C ILE A 59 1.39 17.58 22.13
N SER A 60 1.24 16.39 22.66
CA SER A 60 2.32 15.39 22.71
C SER A 60 1.88 14.08 22.12
N ASP A 61 2.73 13.44 21.31
CA ASP A 61 2.60 12.01 21.07
C ASP A 61 2.82 11.25 22.39
N ILE A 62 2.23 10.06 22.48
CA ILE A 62 2.48 9.15 23.59
C ILE A 62 3.74 8.34 23.31
N VAL A 63 3.88 7.77 22.12
CA VAL A 63 4.97 6.84 21.82
C VAL A 63 6.20 7.63 21.44
N MET A 64 7.09 7.87 22.40
CA MET A 64 8.34 8.60 22.20
C MET A 64 9.49 7.89 22.92
N PRO A 65 10.73 7.98 22.40
CA PRO A 65 11.90 7.39 23.04
C PRO A 65 12.26 8.09 24.35
N GLU A 66 12.86 7.34 25.27
CA GLU A 66 13.34 7.75 26.61
C GLU A 66 12.23 8.15 27.59
N MET A 67 11.38 9.12 27.21
CA MET A 67 10.27 9.62 27.99
C MET A 67 9.01 9.67 27.12
N ASP A 68 8.03 8.85 27.47
CA ASP A 68 6.74 8.80 26.78
C ASP A 68 5.84 10.00 27.15
N GLY A 69 4.80 10.24 26.36
CA GLY A 69 3.87 11.35 26.58
C GLY A 69 3.11 11.26 27.91
N PHE A 70 2.93 10.05 28.43
CA PHE A 70 2.33 9.84 29.75
C PHE A 70 3.24 10.35 30.88
N GLU A 71 4.53 10.02 30.83
CA GLU A 71 5.51 10.49 31.79
C GLU A 71 5.72 12.01 31.69
N LEU A 72 5.82 12.54 30.48
CA LEU A 72 5.87 13.99 30.25
C LEU A 72 4.69 14.69 30.92
N SER A 73 3.47 14.22 30.66
CA SER A 73 2.26 14.80 31.26
C SER A 73 2.29 14.73 32.79
N ARG A 74 2.65 13.58 33.38
CA ARG A 74 2.78 13.44 34.84
C ARG A 74 3.76 14.44 35.44
N ARG A 75 4.90 14.69 34.78
CA ARG A 75 5.89 15.69 35.22
C ARG A 75 5.33 17.11 35.12
N VAL A 76 4.68 17.46 34.01
CA VAL A 76 4.01 18.76 33.82
C VAL A 76 2.95 19.00 34.88
N LYS A 77 2.08 18.01 35.15
CA LYS A 77 0.99 18.11 36.13
C LYS A 77 1.45 18.10 37.58
N SER A 78 2.64 17.56 37.87
CA SER A 78 3.22 17.57 39.22
C SER A 78 3.95 18.88 39.56
N ASP A 79 4.38 19.65 38.56
CA ASP A 79 5.05 20.93 38.76
C ASP A 79 4.02 22.06 39.00
N LYS A 80 4.15 22.76 40.14
CA LYS A 80 3.23 23.84 40.53
C LYS A 80 3.15 24.97 39.51
N ASN A 81 4.19 25.18 38.71
CA ASN A 81 4.29 26.24 37.72
C ASN A 81 3.77 25.84 36.33
N LEU A 82 3.62 24.54 36.07
CA LEU A 82 3.25 23.98 34.76
C LEU A 82 1.91 23.23 34.79
N ARG A 83 1.41 22.83 35.96
CA ARG A 83 0.22 21.98 36.11
C ARG A 83 -1.07 22.55 35.49
N ASP A 84 -1.15 23.87 35.38
CA ASP A 84 -2.31 24.56 34.81
C ASP A 84 -2.25 24.63 33.27
N ILE A 85 -1.13 24.22 32.65
CA ILE A 85 -1.01 24.14 31.20
C ILE A 85 -1.82 22.92 30.72
N PRO A 86 -2.77 23.09 29.78
CA PRO A 86 -3.51 21.98 29.23
C PRO A 86 -2.61 21.09 28.36
N VAL A 87 -2.82 19.78 28.44
CA VAL A 87 -2.09 18.75 27.69
C VAL A 87 -3.09 17.93 26.87
N ILE A 88 -2.89 17.90 25.55
CA ILE A 88 -3.54 16.97 24.64
C ILE A 88 -2.55 15.85 24.31
N LEU A 89 -2.90 14.61 24.61
CA LEU A 89 -2.12 13.44 24.18
C LEU A 89 -2.68 12.88 22.87
N LEU A 90 -1.81 12.78 21.87
CA LEU A 90 -2.07 12.08 20.62
C LEU A 90 -1.64 10.62 20.77
N THR A 91 -2.49 9.66 20.40
CA THR A 91 -2.22 8.26 20.74
C THR A 91 -2.80 7.27 19.75
N ALA A 92 -2.06 6.24 19.36
CA ALA A 92 -2.60 5.17 18.52
C ALA A 92 -3.54 4.21 19.28
N LEU A 93 -3.52 4.21 20.63
CA LEU A 93 -4.20 3.27 21.54
C LEU A 93 -4.45 1.90 20.90
N SER A 94 -3.39 1.10 20.83
CA SER A 94 -3.40 -0.17 20.11
C SER A 94 -4.02 -1.32 20.90
N ASP A 95 -4.06 -1.22 22.23
CA ASP A 95 -4.55 -2.27 23.11
C ASP A 95 -5.24 -1.73 24.38
N SER A 96 -5.79 -2.64 25.20
CA SER A 96 -6.41 -2.30 26.49
C SER A 96 -5.46 -1.62 27.48
N GLU A 97 -4.19 -1.97 27.46
CA GLU A 97 -3.23 -1.51 28.44
C GLU A 97 -2.90 -0.03 28.18
N ASP A 98 -2.80 0.35 26.91
CA ASP A 98 -2.70 1.74 26.49
C ASP A 98 -3.91 2.58 26.96
N VAL A 99 -5.13 2.01 26.90
CA VAL A 99 -6.35 2.69 27.39
C VAL A 99 -6.30 2.85 28.91
N ILE A 100 -5.88 1.81 29.65
CA ILE A 100 -5.74 1.86 31.11
C ILE A 100 -4.71 2.93 31.51
N ARG A 101 -3.52 2.90 30.92
CA ARG A 101 -2.46 3.91 31.14
C ARG A 101 -2.94 5.31 30.78
N GLY A 102 -3.73 5.40 29.70
CA GLY A 102 -4.55 6.55 29.34
C GLY A 102 -5.37 7.08 30.50
N MET A 103 -6.27 6.28 31.05
CA MET A 103 -7.15 6.74 32.14
C MET A 103 -6.38 7.24 33.38
N GLU A 104 -5.17 6.73 33.62
CA GLU A 104 -4.34 7.07 34.79
C GLU A 104 -3.42 8.29 34.59
N ALA A 105 -3.19 8.76 33.37
CA ALA A 105 -2.17 9.79 33.09
C ALA A 105 -2.58 11.24 33.44
N LEU A 106 -3.82 11.46 33.92
CA LEU A 106 -4.33 12.75 34.41
C LEU A 106 -4.16 13.91 33.42
N VAL A 107 -4.37 13.65 32.12
CA VAL A 107 -4.27 14.68 31.07
C VAL A 107 -5.64 15.26 30.77
N ASP A 108 -5.67 16.47 30.23
CA ASP A 108 -6.91 17.21 29.99
C ASP A 108 -7.69 16.64 28.79
N PHE A 109 -6.99 16.16 27.75
CA PHE A 109 -7.64 15.59 26.56
C PHE A 109 -6.80 14.50 25.89
N TYR A 110 -7.48 13.54 25.27
CA TYR A 110 -6.89 12.52 24.42
C TYR A 110 -7.46 12.65 23.01
N LEU A 111 -6.60 12.39 22.02
CA LEU A 111 -6.99 12.24 20.64
C LEU A 111 -6.33 11.00 20.04
N THR A 112 -7.15 10.12 19.47
CA THR A 112 -6.67 8.88 18.87
C THR A 112 -6.15 9.07 17.45
N LYS A 113 -4.99 8.48 17.14
CA LYS A 113 -4.44 8.36 15.78
C LYS A 113 -5.09 7.14 15.09
N PRO A 114 -5.40 7.20 13.78
CA PRO A 114 -5.40 8.41 12.95
C PRO A 114 -6.53 9.35 13.36
N TYR A 115 -6.26 10.66 13.40
CA TYR A 115 -7.25 11.70 13.68
C TYR A 115 -7.58 12.49 12.42
N ASP A 116 -8.80 13.01 12.39
CA ASP A 116 -9.22 14.02 11.42
C ASP A 116 -8.64 15.40 11.80
N GLU A 117 -8.12 16.13 10.82
CA GLU A 117 -7.44 17.41 11.03
C GLU A 117 -8.40 18.49 11.57
N ASP A 118 -9.62 18.57 11.03
CA ASP A 118 -10.64 19.52 11.49
C ASP A 118 -11.06 19.19 12.92
N PHE A 119 -11.15 17.89 13.25
CA PHE A 119 -11.44 17.46 14.62
C PHE A 119 -10.32 17.85 15.59
N LEU A 120 -9.05 17.65 15.26
CA LEU A 120 -7.93 18.11 16.09
C LEU A 120 -8.00 19.64 16.31
N LEU A 121 -8.22 20.41 15.25
CA LEU A 121 -8.33 21.86 15.34
C LEU A 121 -9.49 22.30 16.21
N SER A 122 -10.66 21.66 16.08
CA SER A 122 -11.83 21.95 16.92
C SER A 122 -11.55 21.74 18.42
N LYS A 123 -10.75 20.72 18.76
CA LYS A 123 -10.32 20.46 20.14
C LYS A 123 -9.34 21.50 20.63
N VAL A 124 -8.35 21.86 19.82
CA VAL A 124 -7.40 22.94 20.15
C VAL A 124 -8.14 24.25 20.40
N GLU A 125 -9.10 24.61 19.55
CA GLU A 125 -9.91 25.81 19.74
C GLU A 125 -10.75 25.77 21.02
N ALA A 126 -11.40 24.63 21.31
CA ALA A 126 -12.18 24.45 22.53
C ALA A 126 -11.32 24.59 23.80
N VAL A 127 -10.10 24.06 23.80
CA VAL A 127 -9.16 24.20 24.93
C VAL A 127 -8.70 25.66 25.08
N MET A 128 -8.40 26.32 23.97
CA MET A 128 -7.86 27.68 23.96
C MET A 128 -8.92 28.75 24.27
N ALA A 129 -10.21 28.44 24.10
CA ALA A 129 -11.33 29.33 24.42
C ALA A 129 -11.56 29.53 25.94
N GLY A 130 -10.84 28.79 26.79
CA GLY A 130 -10.98 28.82 28.25
C GLY A 130 -11.99 27.77 28.76
N PRO A 131 -12.03 27.54 30.09
CA PRO A 131 -12.78 26.42 30.65
C PRO A 131 -14.28 26.58 30.40
N VAL A 132 -14.90 25.53 29.86
CA VAL A 132 -16.35 25.33 29.90
C VAL A 132 -16.74 25.10 31.37
N GLU A 133 -17.04 26.21 32.05
CA GLU A 133 -17.66 26.34 33.38
C GLU A 133 -16.99 25.63 34.60
N GLU A 134 -17.06 26.36 35.71
CA GLU A 134 -16.42 26.11 37.00
C GLU A 134 -16.98 24.86 37.73
N ASN A 135 -16.13 24.28 38.59
CA ASN A 135 -16.42 23.22 39.57
C ASN A 135 -16.45 21.78 39.06
N HIS A 136 -15.31 21.28 38.58
CA HIS A 136 -14.99 19.88 38.90
C HIS A 136 -13.98 19.89 40.04
N ASN A 137 -14.48 19.55 41.23
CA ASN A 137 -13.65 18.95 42.25
C ASN A 137 -13.22 17.59 41.65
N LEU A 138 -12.20 17.60 40.77
CA LEU A 138 -11.72 16.46 39.98
C LEU A 138 -11.06 15.46 40.94
N GLY A 139 -11.90 14.79 41.73
CA GLY A 139 -11.48 13.80 42.69
C GLY A 139 -11.02 12.57 41.95
N LEU A 140 -9.78 12.15 42.18
CA LEU A 140 -9.30 10.82 41.82
C LEU A 140 -10.25 9.78 42.40
N GLN A 141 -10.84 8.96 41.54
CA GLN A 141 -11.68 7.83 41.93
C GLN A 141 -10.98 6.52 41.61
N LYS A 142 -10.95 5.62 42.59
CA LYS A 142 -10.51 4.24 42.36
C LYS A 142 -11.67 3.41 41.84
N LEU A 143 -11.50 2.83 40.67
CA LEU A 143 -12.49 1.99 40.00
C LEU A 143 -11.89 0.61 39.70
N LYS A 144 -12.69 -0.43 39.92
CA LYS A 144 -12.34 -1.80 39.53
C LYS A 144 -13.01 -2.10 38.19
N ILE A 145 -12.21 -2.33 37.16
CA ILE A 145 -12.67 -2.64 35.81
C ILE A 145 -12.22 -4.05 35.42
N SER A 146 -13.06 -4.77 34.67
CA SER A 146 -12.72 -6.08 34.12
C SER A 146 -12.54 -5.96 32.62
N LEU A 147 -11.32 -6.23 32.14
CA LEU A 147 -10.95 -6.19 30.73
C LEU A 147 -10.28 -7.52 30.37
N TRP A 148 -10.77 -8.19 29.32
CA TRP A 148 -10.30 -9.52 28.90
C TRP A 148 -10.22 -10.56 30.05
N GLY A 149 -11.17 -10.52 30.97
CA GLY A 149 -11.22 -11.45 32.12
C GLY A 149 -10.20 -11.15 33.23
N LYS A 150 -9.43 -10.06 33.13
CA LYS A 150 -8.53 -9.58 34.19
C LYS A 150 -9.14 -8.37 34.88
N ASN A 151 -9.10 -8.36 36.21
CA ASN A 151 -9.54 -7.23 37.02
C ASN A 151 -8.38 -6.27 37.24
N HIS A 152 -8.61 -5.00 36.96
CA HIS A 152 -7.67 -3.91 37.17
C HIS A 152 -8.29 -2.90 38.14
N GLU A 153 -7.49 -2.38 39.06
CA GLU A 153 -7.88 -1.24 39.90
C GLU A 153 -7.16 -0.01 39.35
N VAL A 154 -7.94 0.93 38.82
CA VAL A 154 -7.43 2.13 38.14
C VAL A 154 -7.83 3.37 38.93
N SER A 155 -6.94 4.35 39.00
CA SER A 155 -7.24 5.65 39.60
C SER A 155 -7.49 6.65 38.49
N ILE A 156 -8.74 7.09 38.36
CA ILE A 156 -9.20 7.85 37.20
C ILE A 156 -9.87 9.15 37.61
N ILE A 157 -9.93 10.06 36.65
CA ILE A 157 -10.84 11.21 36.69
C ILE A 157 -11.98 10.90 35.70
N PRO A 158 -13.24 10.74 36.18
CA PRO A 158 -14.36 10.28 35.34
C PRO A 158 -14.57 11.11 34.06
N GLU A 159 -14.47 12.44 34.17
CA GLU A 159 -14.71 13.37 33.06
C GLU A 159 -13.65 13.21 31.96
N LEU A 160 -12.38 13.11 32.35
CA LEU A 160 -11.25 12.89 31.43
C LEU A 160 -11.30 11.50 30.79
N SER A 161 -11.71 10.50 31.58
CA SER A 161 -11.84 9.11 31.14
C SER A 161 -12.96 8.93 30.12
N LEU A 162 -14.08 9.63 30.29
CA LEU A 162 -15.16 9.65 29.31
C LEU A 162 -14.72 10.25 27.98
N GLY A 163 -13.92 11.32 28.00
CA GLY A 163 -13.33 11.91 26.80
C GLY A 163 -12.45 10.92 26.03
N LEU A 164 -11.57 10.20 26.74
CA LEU A 164 -10.75 9.13 26.18
C LEU A 164 -11.60 7.99 25.58
N LEU A 165 -12.61 7.53 26.30
CA LEU A 165 -13.50 6.46 25.84
C LEU A 165 -14.33 6.88 24.62
N ALA A 166 -14.80 8.13 24.59
CA ALA A 166 -15.49 8.68 23.43
C ALA A 166 -14.55 8.74 22.20
N SER A 167 -13.33 9.26 22.36
CA SER A 167 -12.35 9.34 21.28
C SER A 167 -11.95 7.95 20.75
N THR A 168 -11.77 6.96 21.64
CA THR A 168 -11.46 5.58 21.22
C THR A 168 -12.63 4.94 20.48
N TYR A 169 -13.86 5.16 20.93
CA TYR A 169 -15.06 4.65 20.28
C TYR A 169 -15.28 5.27 18.89
N GLU A 170 -15.10 6.59 18.76
CA GLU A 170 -15.19 7.31 17.48
C GLU A 170 -14.18 6.77 16.46
N ASN A 171 -12.91 6.60 16.88
CA ASN A 171 -11.87 6.02 16.03
C ASN A 171 -12.20 4.58 15.63
N ALA A 172 -12.68 3.75 16.57
CA ALA A 172 -13.09 2.38 16.27
C ALA A 172 -14.23 2.32 15.24
N ILE A 173 -15.20 3.25 15.29
CA ILE A 173 -16.25 3.36 14.26
C ILE A 173 -15.65 3.75 12.91
N GLN A 174 -14.73 4.70 12.88
CA GLN A 174 -14.09 5.16 11.65
C GLN A 174 -13.30 4.03 10.97
N ILE A 175 -12.44 3.34 11.72
CA ILE A 175 -11.67 2.19 11.25
C ILE A 175 -12.62 1.10 10.74
N ASN A 176 -13.68 0.77 11.49
CA ASN A 176 -14.66 -0.24 11.05
C ASN A 176 -15.34 0.14 9.73
N ARG A 177 -15.73 1.41 9.54
CA ARG A 177 -16.29 1.87 8.25
C ARG A 177 -15.29 1.74 7.12
N GLN A 178 -14.03 2.09 7.35
CA GLN A 178 -12.97 1.95 6.35
C GLN A 178 -12.74 0.48 5.99
N LEU A 179 -12.62 -0.40 7.00
CA LEU A 179 -12.48 -1.84 6.80
C LEU A 179 -13.63 -2.42 5.98
N HIS A 180 -14.87 -2.00 6.24
CA HIS A 180 -16.01 -2.45 5.45
C HIS A 180 -15.93 -2.03 3.97
N LYS A 181 -15.41 -0.82 3.69
CA LYS A 181 -15.19 -0.37 2.30
C LYS A 181 -14.09 -1.19 1.62
N GLU A 182 -12.96 -1.40 2.29
CA GLU A 182 -11.85 -2.20 1.77
C GLU A 182 -12.25 -3.65 1.51
N ILE A 183 -13.03 -4.27 2.41
CA ILE A 183 -13.57 -5.62 2.22
C ILE A 183 -14.50 -5.68 1.01
N ALA A 184 -15.36 -4.69 0.81
CA ALA A 184 -16.27 -4.66 -0.32
C ALA A 184 -15.51 -4.56 -1.65
N GLU A 185 -14.51 -3.68 -1.72
CA GLU A 185 -13.66 -3.52 -2.91
C GLU A 185 -12.83 -4.78 -3.19
N ARG A 186 -12.22 -5.37 -2.15
CA ARG A 186 -11.45 -6.61 -2.29
C ARG A 186 -12.30 -7.75 -2.83
N LYS A 187 -13.53 -7.91 -2.34
CA LYS A 187 -14.47 -8.93 -2.84
C LYS A 187 -14.82 -8.72 -4.32
N ARG A 188 -14.96 -7.47 -4.75
CA ARG A 188 -15.23 -7.14 -6.15
C ARG A 188 -14.06 -7.54 -7.04
N VAL A 189 -12.84 -7.16 -6.67
CA VAL A 189 -11.62 -7.54 -7.41
C VAL A 189 -11.43 -9.05 -7.45
N GLU A 190 -11.70 -9.75 -6.35
CA GLU A 190 -11.63 -11.22 -6.28
C GLU A 190 -12.62 -11.89 -7.24
N GLU A 191 -13.85 -11.37 -7.36
CA GLU A 191 -14.84 -11.88 -8.30
C GLU A 191 -14.46 -11.60 -9.76
N GLU A 192 -13.97 -10.40 -10.08
CA GLU A 192 -13.45 -10.06 -11.41
C GLU A 192 -12.26 -10.97 -11.80
N LEU A 193 -11.36 -11.25 -10.86
CA LEU A 193 -10.25 -12.18 -11.04
C LEU A 193 -10.76 -13.61 -11.28
N ARG A 194 -11.75 -14.07 -10.50
CA ARG A 194 -12.35 -15.40 -10.65
C ARG A 194 -12.94 -15.61 -12.05
N VAL A 195 -13.67 -14.61 -12.55
CA VAL A 195 -14.24 -14.63 -13.91
C VAL A 195 -13.13 -14.64 -14.97
N THR A 196 -12.09 -13.84 -14.78
CA THR A 196 -10.95 -13.77 -15.71
C THR A 196 -10.19 -15.10 -15.78
N VAL A 197 -9.87 -15.70 -14.63
CA VAL A 197 -9.22 -17.02 -14.55
C VAL A 197 -10.07 -18.09 -15.22
N LYS A 198 -11.39 -18.07 -15.01
CA LYS A 198 -12.30 -19.02 -15.66
C LYS A 198 -12.23 -18.88 -17.19
N ARG A 199 -12.27 -17.66 -17.72
CA ARG A 199 -12.19 -17.39 -19.15
C ARG A 199 -10.85 -17.84 -19.75
N LEU A 200 -9.74 -17.64 -19.03
CA LEU A 200 -8.42 -18.11 -19.45
C LEU A 200 -8.37 -19.64 -19.57
N LYS A 201 -8.88 -20.37 -18.57
CA LYS A 201 -8.96 -21.84 -18.59
C LYS A 201 -9.83 -22.38 -19.74
N GLU A 202 -10.94 -21.71 -20.04
CA GLU A 202 -11.78 -22.05 -21.19
C GLU A 202 -11.02 -21.84 -22.51
N MET A 203 -10.25 -20.75 -22.64
CA MET A 203 -9.40 -20.49 -23.82
C MET A 203 -8.26 -21.50 -23.96
N GLU A 204 -7.57 -21.82 -22.87
CA GLU A 204 -6.55 -22.87 -22.81
C GLU A 204 -7.11 -24.20 -23.28
N SER A 205 -8.25 -24.63 -22.74
CA SER A 205 -8.90 -25.90 -23.14
C SER A 205 -9.26 -25.95 -24.62
N ILE A 206 -9.64 -24.82 -25.24
CA ILE A 206 -9.93 -24.74 -26.68
C ILE A 206 -8.66 -24.88 -27.51
N ILE A 207 -7.55 -24.25 -27.09
CA ILE A 207 -6.26 -24.37 -27.77
C ILE A 207 -5.74 -25.82 -27.66
N GLU A 208 -5.88 -26.46 -26.49
CA GLU A 208 -5.37 -27.81 -26.27
C GLU A 208 -6.01 -28.88 -27.16
N ILE A 209 -7.26 -28.69 -27.58
CA ILE A 209 -7.93 -29.60 -28.54
C ILE A 209 -7.80 -29.15 -30.00
N SER A 210 -7.20 -27.98 -30.25
CA SER A 210 -6.99 -27.43 -31.59
C SER A 210 -5.75 -28.04 -32.25
N PRO A 211 -5.71 -28.21 -33.58
CA PRO A 211 -4.47 -28.54 -34.28
C PRO A 211 -3.46 -27.38 -34.32
N ALA A 212 -3.87 -26.17 -33.94
CA ALA A 212 -3.00 -24.99 -33.92
C ALA A 212 -2.17 -24.93 -32.63
N VAL A 213 -0.85 -25.02 -32.73
CA VAL A 213 0.06 -24.81 -31.60
C VAL A 213 0.31 -23.31 -31.46
N ALA A 214 -0.14 -22.72 -30.35
CA ALA A 214 0.10 -21.32 -30.03
C ALA A 214 1.48 -21.14 -29.43
N PHE A 215 2.16 -20.03 -29.75
CA PHE A 215 3.47 -19.73 -29.17
C PHE A 215 3.70 -18.24 -28.94
N VAL A 216 4.61 -17.93 -28.01
CA VAL A 216 5.27 -16.65 -27.85
C VAL A 216 6.76 -16.91 -27.69
N ARG A 217 7.59 -16.24 -28.48
CA ARG A 217 9.05 -16.32 -28.46
C ARG A 217 9.62 -14.92 -28.28
N ARG A 218 10.68 -14.79 -27.49
CA ARG A 218 11.40 -13.50 -27.39
C ARG A 218 12.26 -13.29 -28.62
N ALA A 219 12.38 -12.04 -29.04
CA ALA A 219 13.24 -11.63 -30.15
C ALA A 219 14.72 -11.54 -29.72
N GLU A 220 15.22 -12.65 -29.18
CA GLU A 220 16.59 -12.85 -28.70
C GLU A 220 17.29 -13.94 -29.54
N GLU A 221 18.58 -14.20 -29.27
CA GLU A 221 19.32 -15.28 -29.94
C GLU A 221 18.64 -16.64 -29.71
N ASN A 222 18.49 -17.43 -30.77
CA ASN A 222 17.80 -18.74 -30.77
C ASN A 222 16.29 -18.72 -30.44
N TRP A 223 15.66 -17.53 -30.34
CA TRP A 223 14.22 -17.36 -30.10
C TRP A 223 13.68 -18.19 -28.91
N PRO A 224 14.11 -17.89 -27.68
CA PRO A 224 13.66 -18.64 -26.52
C PRO A 224 12.14 -18.54 -26.40
N ILE A 225 11.52 -19.69 -26.15
CA ILE A 225 10.07 -19.82 -26.02
C ILE A 225 9.69 -19.26 -24.64
N GLU A 226 8.77 -18.32 -24.63
CA GLU A 226 8.15 -17.75 -23.41
C GLU A 226 6.79 -18.40 -23.13
N PHE A 227 6.11 -18.84 -24.19
CA PHE A 227 4.86 -19.58 -24.11
C PHE A 227 4.77 -20.55 -25.29
N VAL A 228 4.27 -21.74 -25.03
CA VAL A 228 3.82 -22.70 -26.04
C VAL A 228 2.66 -23.50 -25.45
N SER A 229 1.63 -23.80 -26.23
CA SER A 229 0.52 -24.66 -25.79
C SER A 229 0.91 -26.14 -25.73
N ASP A 230 0.26 -26.91 -24.86
CA ASP A 230 0.65 -28.31 -24.58
C ASP A 230 0.35 -29.24 -25.76
N ASN A 231 -0.58 -28.86 -26.64
CA ASN A 231 -0.85 -29.54 -27.90
C ASN A 231 0.34 -29.55 -28.88
N VAL A 232 1.47 -28.91 -28.55
CA VAL A 232 2.76 -29.14 -29.22
C VAL A 232 3.21 -30.60 -29.15
N LEU A 233 2.64 -31.38 -28.22
CA LEU A 233 2.78 -32.84 -28.14
C LEU A 233 2.41 -33.56 -29.44
N GLN A 234 1.59 -32.96 -30.31
CA GLN A 234 1.31 -33.51 -31.65
C GLN A 234 2.55 -33.62 -32.55
N PHE A 235 3.63 -32.92 -32.20
CA PHE A 235 4.95 -32.99 -32.83
C PHE A 235 5.99 -33.76 -31.98
N ASP A 236 5.51 -34.54 -31.01
CA ASP A 236 6.32 -35.36 -30.10
C ASP A 236 7.26 -34.54 -29.19
N TYR A 237 6.86 -33.32 -28.81
CA TYR A 237 7.58 -32.46 -27.89
C TYR A 237 6.73 -32.11 -26.66
N GLU A 238 7.34 -32.11 -25.48
CA GLU A 238 6.71 -31.58 -24.26
C GLU A 238 6.89 -30.06 -24.18
N SER A 239 5.84 -29.35 -23.78
CA SER A 239 5.87 -27.87 -23.64
C SER A 239 6.91 -27.44 -22.59
N GLU A 240 7.07 -28.20 -21.50
CA GLU A 240 8.03 -27.93 -20.43
C GLU A 240 9.48 -27.91 -20.94
N ASP A 241 9.86 -28.83 -21.82
CA ASP A 241 11.23 -28.93 -22.37
C ASP A 241 11.57 -27.73 -23.25
N LEU A 242 10.57 -27.25 -23.99
CA LEU A 242 10.65 -26.06 -24.85
C LEU A 242 10.75 -24.77 -24.01
N LEU A 243 9.93 -24.64 -22.96
CA LEU A 243 9.93 -23.50 -22.05
C LEU A 243 11.21 -23.42 -21.22
N ALA A 244 11.73 -24.57 -20.78
CA ALA A 244 13.01 -24.66 -20.07
C ALA A 244 14.21 -24.39 -20.99
N GLY A 245 14.01 -24.31 -22.31
CA GLY A 245 15.08 -24.10 -23.29
C GLY A 245 16.01 -25.31 -23.46
N GLN A 246 15.58 -26.50 -23.01
CA GLN A 246 16.32 -27.75 -23.23
C GLN A 246 16.33 -28.11 -24.72
N ILE A 247 15.21 -27.84 -25.39
CA ILE A 247 15.06 -27.96 -26.83
C ILE A 247 14.91 -26.56 -27.42
N LYS A 248 15.82 -26.18 -28.31
CA LYS A 248 15.73 -24.90 -29.01
C LYS A 248 14.86 -25.07 -30.24
N TYR A 249 13.92 -24.16 -30.45
CA TYR A 249 13.01 -24.22 -31.60
C TYR A 249 13.76 -24.25 -32.94
N ILE A 250 14.86 -23.52 -33.06
CA ILE A 250 15.71 -23.50 -34.26
C ILE A 250 16.27 -24.89 -34.62
N ASP A 251 16.46 -25.77 -33.64
CA ASP A 251 16.96 -27.12 -33.84
C ASP A 251 15.89 -28.09 -34.34
N ILE A 252 14.61 -27.74 -34.10
CA ILE A 252 13.42 -28.45 -34.59
C ILE A 252 13.20 -28.21 -36.09
N ILE A 253 13.57 -27.02 -36.60
CA ILE A 253 13.49 -26.69 -38.03
C ILE A 253 14.42 -27.60 -38.82
N HIS A 254 13.89 -28.20 -39.89
CA HIS A 254 14.63 -29.09 -40.77
C HIS A 254 15.90 -28.39 -41.30
N PRO A 255 17.08 -29.05 -41.30
CA PRO A 255 18.35 -28.40 -41.61
C PRO A 255 18.39 -27.64 -42.94
N GLU A 256 17.73 -28.17 -43.99
CA GLU A 256 17.64 -27.53 -45.31
C GLU A 256 16.79 -26.26 -45.33
N ASP A 257 15.84 -26.11 -44.42
CA ASP A 257 14.93 -24.96 -44.38
C ASP A 257 15.41 -23.87 -43.41
N ARG A 258 16.30 -24.22 -42.47
CA ARG A 258 16.74 -23.35 -41.37
C ARG A 258 17.32 -22.02 -41.82
N GLU A 259 18.26 -22.02 -42.76
CA GLU A 259 18.90 -20.78 -43.24
C GLU A 259 17.89 -19.84 -43.89
N ARG A 260 16.98 -20.39 -44.71
CA ARG A 260 15.90 -19.63 -45.36
C ARG A 260 14.95 -19.02 -44.33
N VAL A 261 14.48 -19.82 -43.37
CA VAL A 261 13.54 -19.36 -42.34
C VAL A 261 14.15 -18.21 -41.53
N LEU A 262 15.40 -18.34 -41.09
CA LEU A 262 16.11 -17.28 -40.36
C LEU A 262 16.26 -15.99 -41.17
N ALA A 263 16.61 -16.11 -42.46
CA ALA A 263 16.76 -14.97 -43.34
C ALA A 263 15.43 -14.23 -43.57
N GLU A 264 14.33 -14.98 -43.76
CA GLU A 264 12.99 -14.43 -43.92
C GLU A 264 12.51 -13.72 -42.63
N VAL A 265 12.65 -14.34 -41.46
CA VAL A 265 12.31 -13.68 -40.18
C VAL A 265 13.16 -12.42 -39.99
N GLY A 266 14.47 -12.48 -40.27
CA GLY A 266 15.35 -11.31 -40.21
C GLY A 266 14.89 -10.16 -41.11
N LYS A 267 14.44 -10.47 -42.33
CA LYS A 267 13.87 -9.49 -43.26
C LYS A 267 12.58 -8.88 -42.71
N TYR A 268 11.63 -9.69 -42.25
CA TYR A 268 10.36 -9.21 -41.72
C TYR A 268 10.52 -8.38 -40.44
N SER A 269 11.51 -8.70 -39.60
CA SER A 269 11.79 -7.94 -38.38
C SER A 269 12.36 -6.55 -38.64
N GLN A 270 13.12 -6.39 -39.74
CA GLN A 270 13.69 -5.11 -40.18
C GLN A 270 12.67 -4.21 -40.86
N ASP A 271 11.69 -4.80 -41.56
CA ASP A 271 10.59 -4.07 -42.16
C ASP A 271 9.63 -3.56 -41.07
N LYS A 272 9.48 -2.24 -40.96
CA LYS A 272 8.64 -1.62 -39.93
C LYS A 272 7.15 -1.75 -40.23
N ASP A 273 6.79 -1.97 -41.49
CA ASP A 273 5.40 -2.09 -41.94
C ASP A 273 4.89 -3.54 -41.83
N THR A 274 5.79 -4.50 -41.55
CA THR A 274 5.41 -5.89 -41.31
C THR A 274 4.92 -6.08 -39.87
N GLU A 275 3.61 -6.29 -39.73
CA GLU A 275 2.94 -6.65 -38.47
C GLU A 275 2.69 -8.16 -38.34
N GLU A 276 2.52 -8.86 -39.46
CA GLU A 276 2.27 -10.30 -39.55
C GLU A 276 2.98 -10.88 -40.79
N PHE A 277 3.48 -12.11 -40.67
CA PHE A 277 3.97 -12.89 -41.81
C PHE A 277 3.62 -14.38 -41.64
N SER A 278 3.60 -15.11 -42.77
CA SER A 278 3.43 -16.57 -42.79
C SER A 278 4.58 -17.22 -43.54
N GLN A 279 5.03 -18.36 -43.02
CA GLN A 279 6.08 -19.18 -43.61
C GLN A 279 5.67 -20.65 -43.56
N GLU A 280 5.93 -21.37 -44.66
CA GLU A 280 5.80 -22.82 -44.68
C GLU A 280 7.19 -23.46 -44.72
N TYR A 281 7.46 -24.40 -43.82
CA TYR A 281 8.74 -25.09 -43.73
C TYR A 281 8.58 -26.48 -43.09
N ARG A 282 9.63 -27.28 -43.16
CA ARG A 282 9.69 -28.59 -42.53
C ARG A 282 10.25 -28.50 -41.12
N ILE A 283 9.69 -29.30 -40.22
CA ILE A 283 10.23 -29.59 -38.90
C ILE A 283 10.50 -31.08 -38.75
N ASN A 284 11.45 -31.42 -37.88
CA ASN A 284 11.61 -32.78 -37.39
C ASN A 284 10.79 -32.93 -36.10
N THR A 285 10.05 -34.01 -35.93
CA THR A 285 9.39 -34.32 -34.65
C THR A 285 10.40 -34.86 -33.63
N GLY A 286 9.98 -34.99 -32.37
CA GLY A 286 10.79 -35.63 -31.33
C GLY A 286 11.28 -37.05 -31.67
N TYR A 287 10.53 -37.80 -32.50
CA TYR A 287 10.93 -39.12 -33.01
C TYR A 287 11.69 -39.08 -34.35
N GLY A 288 11.87 -37.90 -34.94
CA GLY A 288 12.65 -37.70 -36.16
C GLY A 288 11.86 -37.76 -37.47
N ASP A 289 10.52 -37.81 -37.41
CA ASP A 289 9.69 -37.73 -38.61
C ASP A 289 9.66 -36.29 -39.16
N VAL A 290 9.53 -36.15 -40.48
CA VAL A 290 9.45 -34.82 -41.12
C VAL A 290 7.99 -34.40 -41.26
N ARG A 291 7.64 -33.23 -40.72
CA ARG A 291 6.33 -32.59 -40.87
C ARG A 291 6.45 -31.25 -41.58
N TRP A 292 5.47 -30.90 -42.40
CA TRP A 292 5.32 -29.55 -42.94
C TRP A 292 4.44 -28.73 -42.02
N VAL A 293 4.88 -27.52 -41.69
CA VAL A 293 4.11 -26.58 -40.88
C VAL A 293 3.85 -25.27 -41.62
N ASP A 294 2.71 -24.64 -41.35
CA ASP A 294 2.40 -23.23 -41.65
C ASP A 294 2.54 -22.44 -40.34
N ASP A 295 3.59 -21.63 -40.25
CA ASP A 295 3.87 -20.72 -39.13
C ASP A 295 3.31 -19.35 -39.47
N ARG A 296 2.32 -18.89 -38.70
CA ARG A 296 1.73 -17.56 -38.80
C ARG A 296 2.15 -16.74 -37.60
N THR A 297 3.00 -15.76 -37.85
CA THR A 297 3.67 -14.97 -36.80
C THR A 297 3.25 -13.51 -36.87
N PHE A 298 2.83 -12.98 -35.73
CA PHE A 298 2.69 -11.55 -35.45
C PHE A 298 3.95 -11.01 -34.78
N VAL A 299 4.39 -9.84 -35.22
CA VAL A 299 5.59 -9.15 -34.72
C VAL A 299 5.20 -8.15 -33.65
N ARG A 300 5.54 -8.42 -32.39
CA ARG A 300 5.30 -7.48 -31.28
C ARG A 300 6.45 -6.50 -31.15
N ARG A 301 6.14 -5.20 -31.22
CA ARG A 301 7.11 -4.11 -31.05
C ARG A 301 6.81 -3.29 -29.81
N ASN A 302 7.85 -2.75 -29.17
CA ASN A 302 7.68 -1.77 -28.10
C ASN A 302 7.39 -0.37 -28.66
N SER A 303 7.18 0.62 -27.77
CA SER A 303 6.93 2.03 -28.14
C SER A 303 8.05 2.70 -28.95
N LYS A 304 9.26 2.10 -29.00
CA LYS A 304 10.40 2.56 -29.81
C LYS A 304 10.48 1.87 -31.18
N GLY A 305 9.51 1.01 -31.51
CA GLY A 305 9.48 0.24 -32.76
C GLY A 305 10.44 -0.95 -32.80
N VAL A 306 11.09 -1.29 -31.67
CA VAL A 306 11.99 -2.43 -31.57
C VAL A 306 11.17 -3.71 -31.40
N VAL A 307 11.47 -4.75 -32.17
CA VAL A 307 10.86 -6.07 -32.03
C VAL A 307 11.23 -6.65 -30.66
N THR A 308 10.22 -7.04 -29.88
CA THR A 308 10.41 -7.66 -28.58
C THR A 308 10.03 -9.14 -28.59
N HIS A 309 8.98 -9.50 -29.34
CA HIS A 309 8.47 -10.87 -29.38
C HIS A 309 7.93 -11.23 -30.77
N TYR A 310 7.94 -12.53 -31.05
CA TYR A 310 7.18 -13.17 -32.11
C TYR A 310 6.11 -14.02 -31.45
N GLN A 311 4.86 -13.85 -31.85
CA GLN A 311 3.75 -14.63 -31.30
C GLN A 311 2.86 -15.12 -32.44
N GLY A 312 2.28 -16.30 -32.31
CA GLY A 312 1.62 -16.88 -33.45
C GLY A 312 1.05 -18.24 -33.22
N ILE A 313 0.71 -18.88 -34.34
CA ILE A 313 0.28 -20.26 -34.38
C ILE A 313 1.08 -21.05 -35.40
N ILE A 314 1.25 -22.33 -35.14
CA ILE A 314 1.84 -23.31 -36.03
C ILE A 314 0.80 -24.36 -36.34
N LEU A 315 0.59 -24.65 -37.62
CA LEU A 315 -0.38 -25.65 -38.09
C LEU A 315 0.36 -26.76 -38.84
N ASP A 316 0.07 -28.03 -38.53
CA ASP A 316 0.51 -29.14 -39.38
C ASP A 316 -0.24 -29.08 -40.72
N VAL A 317 0.51 -28.93 -41.81
CA VAL A 317 0.02 -28.89 -43.19
C VAL A 317 0.63 -30.02 -44.04
N THR A 318 1.16 -31.06 -43.39
CA THR A 318 1.79 -32.22 -44.01
C THR A 318 0.85 -32.91 -44.99
N GLU A 319 -0.39 -33.20 -44.60
CA GLU A 319 -1.37 -33.84 -45.51
C GLU A 319 -1.67 -32.98 -46.74
N ARG A 320 -1.74 -31.64 -46.58
CA ARG A 320 -1.94 -30.71 -47.69
C ARG A 320 -0.74 -30.68 -48.65
N LYS A 321 0.47 -30.91 -48.13
CA LYS A 321 1.72 -30.92 -48.91
C LYS A 321 2.03 -32.28 -49.55
N LEU A 322 1.56 -33.37 -48.94
CA LEU A 322 1.81 -34.75 -49.38
C LEU A 322 0.59 -35.40 -50.07
N GLY A 323 -0.56 -34.72 -50.10
CA GLY A 323 -1.76 -35.16 -50.81
C GLY A 323 -1.53 -35.32 -52.32
N PRO A 324 -2.36 -36.15 -52.99
CA PRO A 324 -2.09 -36.72 -54.31
C PRO A 324 -1.95 -35.71 -55.45
#